data_AF-X1DZ80-F1
#
_entry.id   AF-X1DZ80-F1
#
_cell.length_a   1.000
_cell.length_b   1.000
_cell.length_c   1.000
_cell.angle_alpha   90.00
_cell.angle_beta   90.00
_cell.angle_gamma   90.00
#
_symmetry.space_group_name_H-M   'P 1'
#
loop_
_entity.id
_entity.type
_entity.pdbx_description
1 polymer ?
#
loop_
_entity_poly.entity_id
_entity_poly.type
_entity_poly.pdbx_seq_one_letter_code
_entity_poly.pdbx_strand_id
1 'polypeptide(L)'
;MKIQQNYNSDINLKIKRRRWINVGAIYLILLLFSVLFMGTFLFGAMSSLKDNPSEWPPTLKTEQLSLKNWIGAYTLAQQGGGSGFFGALKSGHEVSLQITYKYPMGTEIIPPEVIIPKRFAGHGAAALDLDKEFVADFVTIKPIEEINRVSNKDGILISYKITIVNISQKDFNELPMDLKVPHKVKFVKATLAPNRIERLGMSQSWNNLVSGVIPYIFHNHFRVFNENYSRSTGKRLFTTWIFNSFFISIITVITTLTFASMAGYALARLKFFGKSYLFVFILFSMMIPGQVTFISNYLVLRDGIFGLTKLYGGGSLLNTFTGLIVSGLVGASAIFIMKQFFEGYPKKWKNQPGLMEPVLIKFS
;
A
#
# COMPACT_ATOMS: atom_id res chain seq x y z
N MET A 1 31.67 61.81 -2.61
CA MET A 1 30.77 61.11 -1.66
C MET A 1 29.54 60.48 -2.32
N LYS A 2 28.72 61.21 -3.12
CA LYS A 2 27.54 60.65 -3.82
C LYS A 2 27.84 59.52 -4.83
N ILE A 3 28.95 59.58 -5.56
CA ILE A 3 29.33 58.57 -6.57
C ILE A 3 29.63 57.21 -5.93
N GLN A 4 30.26 57.19 -4.76
CA GLN A 4 30.59 55.97 -4.02
C GLN A 4 29.36 55.33 -3.38
N GLN A 5 28.37 56.14 -2.98
CA GLN A 5 27.08 55.64 -2.51
C GLN A 5 26.28 54.99 -3.64
N ASN A 6 26.23 55.59 -4.84
CA ASN A 6 25.55 55.00 -6.00
C ASN A 6 26.23 53.71 -6.49
N TYR A 7 27.56 53.66 -6.48
CA TYR A 7 28.30 52.44 -6.84
C TYR A 7 28.01 51.29 -5.87
N ASN A 8 27.98 51.57 -4.57
CA ASN A 8 27.65 50.58 -3.54
C ASN A 8 26.17 50.15 -3.59
N SER A 9 25.23 51.02 -3.96
CA SER A 9 23.83 50.63 -4.16
C SER A 9 23.64 49.72 -5.37
N ASP A 10 24.32 49.99 -6.48
CA ASP A 10 24.24 49.19 -7.71
C ASP A 10 24.84 47.79 -7.53
N ILE A 11 25.96 47.69 -6.79
CA ILE A 11 26.55 46.40 -6.41
C ILE A 11 25.59 45.61 -5.52
N ASN A 12 25.00 46.26 -4.51
CA ASN A 12 24.04 45.60 -3.61
C ASN A 12 22.78 45.13 -4.36
N LEU A 13 22.29 45.89 -5.34
CA LEU A 13 21.18 45.48 -6.20
C LEU A 13 21.54 44.27 -7.07
N LYS A 14 22.74 44.24 -7.68
CA LYS A 14 23.23 43.09 -8.44
C LYS A 14 23.39 41.84 -7.57
N ILE A 15 23.93 41.98 -6.35
CA ILE A 15 24.08 40.88 -5.40
C ILE A 15 22.71 40.37 -4.94
N LYS A 16 21.78 41.28 -4.63
CA LYS A 16 20.40 40.94 -4.25
C LYS A 16 19.71 40.18 -5.38
N ARG A 17 19.82 40.63 -6.64
CA ARG A 17 19.25 39.95 -7.82
C ARG A 17 19.84 38.56 -8.02
N ARG A 18 21.17 38.38 -7.89
CA ARG A 18 21.81 37.05 -7.95
C ARG A 18 21.34 36.12 -6.83
N ARG A 19 21.16 36.63 -5.60
CA ARG A 19 20.61 35.84 -4.48
C ARG A 19 19.19 35.36 -4.77
N TRP A 20 18.31 36.23 -5.26
CA TRP A 20 16.94 35.85 -5.61
C TRP A 20 16.89 34.86 -6.77
N ILE A 21 17.78 34.98 -7.77
CA ILE A 21 17.90 34.00 -8.85
C ILE A 21 18.35 32.65 -8.31
N ASN A 22 19.38 32.61 -7.44
CA ASN A 22 19.86 31.37 -6.84
C ASN A 22 18.79 30.72 -5.96
N VAL A 23 18.07 31.51 -5.16
CA VAL A 23 16.95 31.03 -4.35
C VAL A 23 15.85 30.47 -5.25
N GLY A 24 15.46 31.20 -6.31
CA GLY A 24 14.48 30.73 -7.28
C GLY A 24 14.90 29.43 -7.98
N ALA A 25 16.18 29.31 -8.35
CA ALA A 25 16.73 28.09 -8.94
C ALA A 25 16.70 26.90 -7.95
N ILE A 26 17.05 27.12 -6.68
CA ILE A 26 16.97 26.09 -5.63
C ILE A 26 15.52 25.63 -5.46
N TYR A 27 14.56 26.55 -5.35
CA TYR A 27 13.15 26.18 -5.24
C TYR A 27 12.63 25.41 -6.45
N LEU A 28 13.04 25.80 -7.66
CA LEU A 28 12.65 25.09 -8.87
C LEU A 28 13.23 23.68 -8.93
N ILE A 29 14.50 23.50 -8.53
CA ILE A 29 15.14 22.19 -8.42
C ILE A 29 14.43 21.33 -7.37
N LEU A 30 14.15 21.89 -6.18
CA LEU A 30 13.42 21.18 -5.12
C LEU A 30 12.01 20.78 -5.57
N LEU A 31 11.32 21.64 -6.34
CA LEU A 31 10.00 21.34 -6.88
C LEU A 31 10.08 20.22 -7.93
N LEU A 32 11.05 20.25 -8.83
CA LEU A 32 11.29 19.17 -9.79
C LEU A 32 11.60 17.83 -9.09
N PHE A 33 12.49 17.86 -8.09
CA PHE A 33 12.77 16.68 -7.26
C PHE A 33 11.51 16.20 -6.56
N SER A 34 10.76 17.09 -5.91
CA SER A 34 9.51 16.74 -5.26
C SER A 34 8.52 16.09 -6.22
N VAL A 35 8.33 16.65 -7.42
CA VAL A 35 7.43 16.07 -8.44
C VAL A 35 7.94 14.71 -8.92
N LEU A 36 9.24 14.53 -9.13
CA LEU A 36 9.81 13.26 -9.57
C LEU A 36 9.69 12.17 -8.49
N PHE A 37 10.06 12.49 -7.25
CA PHE A 37 10.00 11.54 -6.13
C PHE A 37 8.55 11.30 -5.68
N MET A 38 7.78 12.35 -5.39
CA MET A 38 6.39 12.22 -4.94
C MET A 38 5.46 11.74 -6.06
N GLY A 39 5.73 12.08 -7.32
CA GLY A 39 4.92 11.67 -8.47
C GLY A 39 4.93 10.16 -8.68
N THR A 40 6.07 9.49 -8.46
CA THR A 40 6.14 8.02 -8.55
C THR A 40 5.36 7.35 -7.41
N PHE A 41 5.45 7.87 -6.18
CA PHE A 41 4.64 7.39 -5.06
C PHE A 41 3.15 7.62 -5.27
N LEU A 42 2.76 8.82 -5.72
CA LEU A 42 1.37 9.15 -6.01
C LEU A 42 0.82 8.26 -7.13
N PHE A 43 1.59 8.07 -8.21
CA PHE A 43 1.22 7.19 -9.30
C PHE A 43 1.04 5.75 -8.81
N GLY A 44 1.98 5.23 -8.00
CA GLY A 44 1.87 3.90 -7.41
C GLY A 44 0.65 3.75 -6.50
N ALA A 45 0.38 4.74 -5.66
CA ALA A 45 -0.78 4.76 -4.76
C ALA A 45 -2.10 4.83 -5.53
N MET A 46 -2.18 5.65 -6.58
CA MET A 46 -3.37 5.75 -7.42
C MET A 46 -3.58 4.48 -8.26
N SER A 47 -2.49 3.88 -8.74
CA SER A 47 -2.56 2.63 -9.52
C SER A 47 -2.97 1.44 -8.65
N SER A 48 -2.59 1.40 -7.37
CA SER A 48 -2.95 0.29 -6.46
C SER A 48 -4.46 0.20 -6.20
N LEU A 49 -5.19 1.31 -6.33
CA LEU A 49 -6.64 1.37 -6.19
C LEU A 49 -7.40 0.89 -7.44
N LYS A 50 -6.74 0.77 -8.59
CA LYS A 50 -7.37 0.29 -9.82
C LYS A 50 -7.54 -1.22 -9.81
N ASP A 51 -8.59 -1.72 -10.45
CA ASP A 51 -8.73 -3.17 -10.67
C ASP A 51 -7.56 -3.78 -11.45
N ASN A 52 -6.96 -3.03 -12.39
CA ASN A 52 -5.75 -3.44 -13.10
C ASN A 52 -4.62 -2.40 -12.88
N PRO A 53 -3.76 -2.61 -11.86
CA PRO A 53 -2.65 -1.70 -11.58
C PRO A 53 -1.57 -1.65 -12.67
N SER A 54 -1.54 -2.65 -13.55
CA SER A 54 -0.58 -2.80 -14.65
C SER A 54 -1.20 -2.51 -16.02
N GLU A 55 -2.32 -1.80 -16.07
CA GLU A 55 -2.94 -1.41 -17.34
C GLU A 55 -2.01 -0.54 -18.21
N TRP A 56 -2.07 -0.75 -19.53
CA TRP A 56 -1.33 0.05 -20.51
C TRP A 56 -2.28 0.59 -21.58
N PRO A 57 -2.22 1.90 -21.92
CA PRO A 57 -1.33 2.91 -21.37
C PRO A 57 -1.68 3.29 -19.91
N PRO A 58 -0.69 3.71 -19.10
CA PRO A 58 -0.92 4.07 -17.71
C PRO A 58 -1.80 5.31 -17.63
N THR A 59 -2.91 5.21 -16.92
CA THR A 59 -3.81 6.35 -16.68
C THR A 59 -3.78 6.79 -15.21
N LEU A 60 -4.28 7.98 -14.88
CA LEU A 60 -4.62 8.35 -13.50
C LEU A 60 -6.13 8.38 -13.26
N LYS A 61 -6.92 8.14 -14.32
CA LYS A 61 -8.37 8.10 -14.24
C LYS A 61 -8.77 6.74 -13.70
N THR A 62 -9.46 6.72 -12.57
CA THR A 62 -9.93 5.50 -11.95
C THR A 62 -11.43 5.60 -11.73
N GLU A 63 -12.18 4.60 -12.19
CA GLU A 63 -13.62 4.52 -11.90
C GLU A 63 -13.86 4.38 -10.39
N GLN A 64 -12.88 3.80 -9.67
CA GLN A 64 -12.91 3.58 -8.23
C GLN A 64 -12.87 4.88 -7.42
N LEU A 65 -12.39 6.00 -7.97
CA LEU A 65 -12.40 7.31 -7.28
C LEU A 65 -13.51 8.24 -7.76
N SER A 66 -14.37 7.77 -8.66
CA SER A 66 -15.50 8.56 -9.16
C SER A 66 -16.62 8.61 -8.13
N LEU A 67 -17.02 9.83 -7.75
CA LEU A 67 -18.13 10.06 -6.81
C LEU A 67 -19.43 9.41 -7.29
N LYS A 68 -19.67 9.42 -8.61
CA LYS A 68 -20.82 8.75 -9.22
C LYS A 68 -20.83 7.24 -8.91
N ASN A 69 -19.68 6.58 -9.01
CA ASN A 69 -19.56 5.16 -8.73
C ASN A 69 -19.62 4.86 -7.23
N TRP A 70 -19.20 5.79 -6.36
CA TRP A 70 -19.40 5.63 -4.91
C TRP A 70 -20.88 5.63 -4.57
N ILE A 71 -21.65 6.56 -5.14
CA ILE A 71 -23.12 6.58 -4.98
C ILE A 71 -23.72 5.31 -5.59
N GLY A 72 -23.27 4.88 -6.77
CA GLY A 72 -23.69 3.63 -7.39
C GLY A 72 -23.43 2.40 -6.51
N ALA A 73 -22.22 2.24 -6.00
CA ALA A 73 -21.85 1.14 -5.11
C ALA A 73 -22.63 1.19 -3.79
N TYR A 74 -22.83 2.37 -3.23
CA TYR A 74 -23.62 2.57 -2.00
C TYR A 74 -25.08 2.17 -2.18
N THR A 75 -25.70 2.62 -3.28
CA THR A 75 -27.11 2.34 -3.58
C THR A 75 -27.35 0.86 -3.90
N LEU A 76 -26.50 0.23 -4.71
CA LEU A 76 -26.60 -1.21 -5.01
C LEU A 76 -26.38 -2.06 -3.76
N ALA A 77 -25.44 -1.67 -2.90
CA ALA A 77 -25.21 -2.32 -1.60
C ALA A 77 -26.41 -2.23 -0.66
N GLN A 78 -27.09 -1.08 -0.61
CA GLN A 78 -28.33 -0.93 0.17
C GLN A 78 -29.48 -1.76 -0.40
N GLN A 79 -29.64 -1.80 -1.74
CA GLN A 79 -30.66 -2.62 -2.40
C GLN A 79 -30.49 -4.11 -2.06
N GLY A 80 -29.25 -4.59 -2.03
CA GLY A 80 -28.92 -5.95 -1.59
C GLY A 80 -29.17 -6.22 -0.11
N GLY A 81 -29.64 -5.26 0.69
CA GLY A 81 -29.89 -5.42 2.13
C GLY A 81 -28.63 -5.29 3.01
N GLY A 82 -27.47 -5.06 2.41
CA GLY A 82 -26.21 -4.77 3.10
C GLY A 82 -26.11 -3.32 3.59
N SER A 83 -25.00 -3.01 4.27
CA SER A 83 -24.67 -1.60 4.55
C SER A 83 -24.17 -0.94 3.27
N GLY A 84 -24.48 0.33 3.02
CA GLY A 84 -23.97 1.00 1.81
C GLY A 84 -22.43 1.07 1.74
N PHE A 85 -21.72 0.98 2.87
CA PHE A 85 -20.26 1.00 2.90
C PHE A 85 -19.58 -0.35 2.66
N PHE A 86 -20.12 -1.45 3.20
CA PHE A 86 -19.50 -2.79 3.10
C PHE A 86 -20.28 -3.80 2.26
N GLY A 87 -21.52 -3.46 1.92
CA GLY A 87 -22.38 -4.24 1.04
C GLY A 87 -22.70 -5.65 1.53
N ALA A 88 -23.68 -6.26 0.87
CA ALA A 88 -24.09 -7.66 0.95
C ALA A 88 -25.30 -7.84 0.04
N LEU A 89 -25.55 -9.07 -0.39
CA LEU A 89 -26.78 -9.55 -0.99
C LEU A 89 -27.45 -10.51 0.00
N LYS A 90 -28.37 -10.00 0.80
CA LYS A 90 -29.11 -10.74 1.79
C LYS A 90 -30.21 -11.60 1.18
N SER A 91 -30.63 -12.61 1.93
CA SER A 91 -31.82 -13.42 1.60
C SER A 91 -33.03 -12.54 1.26
N GLY A 92 -33.72 -12.85 0.17
CA GLY A 92 -34.95 -12.19 -0.28
C GLY A 92 -34.77 -10.77 -0.84
N HIS A 93 -33.54 -10.23 -0.87
CA HIS A 93 -33.28 -8.90 -1.41
C HIS A 93 -32.95 -8.96 -2.91
N GLU A 94 -33.16 -7.84 -3.59
CA GLU A 94 -32.91 -7.68 -5.02
C GLU A 94 -32.03 -6.48 -5.32
N VAL A 95 -31.27 -6.58 -6.41
CA VAL A 95 -30.35 -5.53 -6.86
C VAL A 95 -30.68 -5.18 -8.30
N SER A 96 -30.89 -3.89 -8.56
CA SER A 96 -31.28 -3.37 -9.87
C SER A 96 -30.17 -2.52 -10.47
N LEU A 97 -29.45 -3.07 -11.44
CA LEU A 97 -28.45 -2.35 -12.22
C LEU A 97 -29.11 -1.69 -13.43
N GLN A 98 -28.94 -0.38 -13.60
CA GLN A 98 -29.32 0.31 -14.82
C GLN A 98 -28.11 0.51 -15.71
N ILE A 99 -28.25 0.22 -17.00
CA ILE A 99 -27.18 0.35 -17.99
C ILE A 99 -27.69 0.94 -19.28
N THR A 100 -26.92 1.84 -19.88
CA THR A 100 -27.24 2.49 -21.15
C THR A 100 -26.21 2.12 -22.20
N TYR A 101 -26.71 1.64 -23.35
CA TYR A 101 -25.92 1.33 -24.53
C TYR A 101 -26.30 2.24 -25.69
N LYS A 102 -25.34 2.47 -26.59
CA LYS A 102 -25.54 3.15 -27.87
C LYS A 102 -25.44 2.12 -29.00
N TYR A 103 -26.55 1.92 -29.71
CA TYR A 103 -26.66 1.10 -30.90
C TYR A 103 -26.49 1.99 -32.15
N PRO A 104 -25.52 1.71 -33.03
CA PRO A 104 -25.41 2.40 -34.32
C PRO A 104 -26.68 2.24 -35.16
N MET A 105 -26.92 3.14 -36.12
CA MET A 105 -28.05 2.95 -37.04
C MET A 105 -27.87 1.69 -37.89
N GLY A 106 -28.97 0.95 -38.08
CA GLY A 106 -28.98 -0.29 -38.88
C GLY A 106 -28.45 -1.53 -38.15
N THR A 107 -28.11 -1.46 -36.86
CA THR A 107 -27.81 -2.66 -36.06
C THR A 107 -29.08 -3.21 -35.41
N GLU A 108 -29.21 -4.53 -35.40
CA GLU A 108 -30.28 -5.21 -34.66
C GLU A 108 -30.16 -4.95 -33.15
N ILE A 109 -31.30 -4.63 -32.52
CA ILE A 109 -31.37 -4.32 -31.10
C ILE A 109 -31.60 -5.63 -30.34
N ILE A 110 -30.51 -6.19 -29.83
CA ILE A 110 -30.53 -7.41 -29.03
C ILE A 110 -30.21 -7.00 -27.58
N PRO A 111 -31.05 -7.37 -26.59
CA PRO A 111 -30.78 -7.06 -25.19
C PRO A 111 -29.47 -7.71 -24.72
N PRO A 112 -28.77 -7.12 -23.73
CA PRO A 112 -27.53 -7.67 -23.21
C PRO A 112 -27.76 -9.05 -22.57
N GLU A 113 -26.87 -10.00 -22.81
CA GLU A 113 -26.87 -11.29 -22.12
C GLU A 113 -26.23 -11.11 -20.73
N VAL A 114 -26.95 -11.51 -19.68
CA VAL A 114 -26.50 -11.41 -18.28
C VAL A 114 -25.94 -12.75 -17.83
N ILE A 115 -24.69 -12.75 -17.37
CA ILE A 115 -24.00 -13.95 -16.89
C ILE A 115 -23.49 -13.69 -15.48
N ILE A 116 -23.73 -14.63 -14.57
CA ILE A 116 -23.23 -14.59 -13.20
C ILE A 116 -22.14 -15.65 -13.09
N PRO A 117 -20.86 -15.28 -13.25
CA PRO A 117 -19.78 -16.25 -13.33
C PRO A 117 -19.48 -16.86 -11.95
N LYS A 118 -19.18 -18.17 -11.95
CA LYS A 118 -18.62 -18.85 -10.77
C LYS A 118 -17.14 -18.50 -10.65
N ARG A 119 -16.81 -17.54 -9.79
CA ARG A 119 -15.42 -17.07 -9.59
C ARG A 119 -14.79 -17.77 -8.38
N PHE A 120 -13.75 -18.55 -8.64
CA PHE A 120 -12.87 -19.06 -7.59
C PHE A 120 -11.96 -17.94 -7.13
N ALA A 121 -11.90 -17.74 -5.81
CA ALA A 121 -11.07 -16.71 -5.21
C ALA A 121 -9.65 -17.25 -4.96
N GLY A 122 -8.62 -16.50 -5.34
CA GLY A 122 -7.23 -16.90 -5.19
C GLY A 122 -6.72 -17.92 -6.22
N HIS A 123 -5.58 -18.55 -5.92
CA HIS A 123 -4.88 -19.48 -6.81
C HIS A 123 -4.52 -20.77 -6.06
N GLY A 124 -4.56 -21.92 -6.73
CA GLY A 124 -4.17 -23.21 -6.12
C GLY A 124 -5.31 -23.86 -5.36
N ALA A 125 -5.10 -24.23 -4.09
CA ALA A 125 -6.00 -25.13 -3.36
C ALA A 125 -7.44 -24.60 -3.14
N ALA A 126 -7.69 -23.28 -3.01
CA ALA A 126 -9.08 -22.79 -2.94
C ALA A 126 -9.74 -22.61 -4.31
N ALA A 127 -9.04 -22.87 -5.41
CA ALA A 127 -9.68 -23.19 -6.69
C ALA A 127 -10.16 -24.66 -6.75
N LEU A 128 -9.73 -25.50 -5.80
CA LEU A 128 -10.13 -26.89 -5.63
C LEU A 128 -11.13 -27.07 -4.47
N ASP A 129 -11.61 -25.97 -3.88
CA ASP A 129 -12.70 -26.01 -2.90
C ASP A 129 -14.00 -26.32 -3.65
N LEU A 130 -14.24 -27.62 -3.86
CA LEU A 130 -15.39 -28.16 -4.58
C LEU A 130 -16.70 -27.91 -3.83
N ASP A 131 -16.62 -27.66 -2.52
CA ASP A 131 -17.77 -27.39 -1.65
C ASP A 131 -18.08 -25.88 -1.57
N LYS A 132 -17.32 -25.02 -2.26
CA LYS A 132 -17.62 -23.59 -2.30
C LYS A 132 -18.93 -23.35 -3.04
N GLU A 133 -19.91 -22.87 -2.30
CA GLU A 133 -21.18 -22.42 -2.84
C GLU A 133 -21.02 -21.10 -3.61
N PHE A 134 -21.47 -21.09 -4.87
CA PHE A 134 -21.43 -19.90 -5.71
C PHE A 134 -22.77 -19.19 -5.70
N VAL A 135 -22.72 -17.87 -5.57
CA VAL A 135 -23.87 -16.96 -5.68
C VAL A 135 -24.70 -17.26 -6.93
N ALA A 136 -24.03 -17.61 -8.04
CA ALA A 136 -24.63 -17.98 -9.31
C ALA A 136 -25.71 -19.08 -9.20
N ASP A 137 -25.58 -20.00 -8.24
CA ASP A 137 -26.51 -21.11 -8.02
C ASP A 137 -27.74 -20.71 -7.18
N PHE A 138 -27.72 -19.53 -6.55
CA PHE A 138 -28.71 -19.08 -5.56
C PHE A 138 -29.45 -17.80 -5.96
N VAL A 139 -29.17 -17.27 -7.15
CA VAL A 139 -29.74 -16.02 -7.63
C VAL A 139 -30.49 -16.24 -8.93
N THR A 140 -31.59 -15.50 -9.08
CA THR A 140 -32.42 -15.52 -10.28
C THR A 140 -32.38 -14.17 -10.95
N ILE A 141 -32.20 -14.17 -12.28
CA ILE A 141 -32.22 -12.97 -13.10
C ILE A 141 -33.66 -12.75 -13.58
N LYS A 142 -34.25 -11.60 -13.25
CA LYS A 142 -35.55 -11.21 -13.81
C LYS A 142 -35.42 -10.84 -15.30
N PRO A 143 -36.49 -10.94 -16.10
CA PRO A 143 -36.48 -10.48 -17.49
C PRO A 143 -35.98 -9.04 -17.59
N ILE A 144 -35.15 -8.77 -18.60
CA ILE A 144 -34.51 -7.47 -18.79
C ILE A 144 -35.57 -6.46 -19.25
N GLU A 145 -35.73 -5.37 -18.51
CA GLU A 145 -36.69 -4.31 -18.81
C GLU A 145 -36.02 -3.18 -19.59
N GLU A 146 -36.63 -2.72 -20.68
CA GLU A 146 -36.20 -1.51 -21.38
C GLU A 146 -36.85 -0.28 -20.72
N ILE A 147 -36.06 0.57 -20.05
CA ILE A 147 -36.56 1.75 -19.32
C ILE A 147 -36.81 2.91 -20.28
N ASN A 148 -35.88 3.14 -21.21
CA ASN A 148 -35.91 4.33 -22.05
C ASN A 148 -35.15 4.08 -23.37
N ARG A 149 -35.71 4.60 -24.47
CA ARG A 149 -35.12 4.62 -25.80
C ARG A 149 -35.12 6.03 -26.35
N VAL A 150 -33.94 6.53 -26.68
CA VAL A 150 -33.76 7.87 -27.27
C VAL A 150 -33.01 7.72 -28.59
N SER A 151 -33.66 8.10 -29.68
CA SER A 151 -33.02 8.12 -31.01
C SER A 151 -32.25 9.43 -31.20
N ASN A 152 -31.00 9.34 -31.64
CA ASN A 152 -30.16 10.49 -31.97
C ASN A 152 -29.57 10.33 -33.39
N LYS A 153 -29.04 11.41 -33.97
CA LYS A 153 -28.44 11.40 -35.32
C LYS A 153 -27.33 10.36 -35.49
N ASP A 154 -26.63 10.04 -34.40
CA ASP A 154 -25.50 9.11 -34.38
C ASP A 154 -25.86 7.68 -33.92
N GLY A 155 -27.15 7.35 -33.76
CA GLY A 155 -27.62 6.04 -33.30
C GLY A 155 -28.69 6.10 -32.19
N ILE A 156 -29.12 4.94 -31.72
CA ILE A 156 -30.18 4.77 -30.72
C ILE A 156 -29.55 4.49 -29.36
N LEU A 157 -29.90 5.29 -28.35
CA LEU A 157 -29.56 5.07 -26.96
C LEU A 157 -30.66 4.27 -26.28
N ILE A 158 -30.31 3.14 -25.68
CA ILE A 158 -31.27 2.28 -24.99
C ILE A 158 -30.77 2.02 -23.57
N SER A 159 -31.65 2.21 -22.59
CA SER A 159 -31.39 1.95 -21.18
C SER A 159 -32.13 0.71 -20.71
N TYR A 160 -31.41 -0.24 -20.17
CA TYR A 160 -31.94 -1.49 -19.63
C TYR A 160 -31.85 -1.50 -18.10
N LYS A 161 -32.84 -2.10 -17.46
CA LYS A 161 -32.83 -2.48 -16.04
C LYS A 161 -32.60 -3.97 -15.93
N ILE A 162 -31.58 -4.35 -15.18
CA ILE A 162 -31.24 -5.74 -14.90
C ILE A 162 -31.43 -5.95 -13.41
N THR A 163 -32.38 -6.80 -13.05
CA THR A 163 -32.71 -7.08 -11.64
C THR A 163 -32.32 -8.51 -11.29
N ILE A 164 -31.52 -8.66 -10.25
CA ILE A 164 -31.11 -9.97 -9.70
C ILE A 164 -31.71 -10.11 -8.31
N VAL A 165 -32.32 -11.26 -8.03
CA VAL A 165 -32.92 -11.58 -6.73
C VAL A 165 -32.18 -12.74 -6.09
N ASN A 166 -31.88 -12.62 -4.80
CA ASN A 166 -31.43 -13.75 -4.00
C ASN A 166 -32.63 -14.52 -3.46
N ILE A 167 -32.84 -15.73 -4.00
CA ILE A 167 -33.95 -16.60 -3.62
C ILE A 167 -33.58 -17.54 -2.47
N SER A 168 -32.31 -17.58 -2.07
CA SER A 168 -31.83 -18.44 -1.00
C SER A 168 -32.02 -17.80 0.37
N GLN A 169 -31.95 -18.64 1.42
CA GLN A 169 -31.91 -18.19 2.81
C GLN A 169 -30.51 -17.76 3.27
N LYS A 170 -29.54 -17.68 2.35
CA LYS A 170 -28.14 -17.37 2.66
C LYS A 170 -27.80 -15.96 2.19
N ASP A 171 -26.92 -15.32 2.95
CA ASP A 171 -26.39 -14.00 2.63
C ASP A 171 -25.06 -14.14 1.89
N PHE A 172 -24.87 -13.36 0.83
CA PHE A 172 -23.64 -13.36 0.05
C PHE A 172 -22.95 -12.00 0.09
N ASN A 173 -21.63 -11.99 0.25
CA ASN A 173 -20.84 -10.76 0.25
C ASN A 173 -20.34 -10.38 -1.15
N GLU A 174 -20.61 -11.22 -2.15
CA GLU A 174 -20.20 -11.01 -3.54
C GLU A 174 -21.36 -11.23 -4.51
N LEU A 175 -21.42 -10.44 -5.57
CA LEU A 175 -22.28 -10.66 -6.72
C LEU A 175 -21.49 -10.29 -7.99
N PRO A 176 -20.66 -11.19 -8.53
CA PRO A 176 -19.98 -10.94 -9.79
C PRO A 176 -20.99 -10.97 -10.95
N MET A 177 -20.79 -10.12 -11.95
CA MET A 177 -21.65 -10.08 -13.13
C MET A 177 -20.81 -9.80 -14.36
N ASP A 178 -21.09 -10.51 -15.45
CA ASP A 178 -20.58 -10.20 -16.77
C ASP A 178 -21.78 -9.96 -17.70
N LEU A 179 -21.71 -8.88 -18.48
CA LEU A 179 -22.67 -8.58 -19.54
C LEU A 179 -22.00 -8.80 -20.89
N LYS A 180 -22.72 -9.42 -21.81
CA LYS A 180 -22.31 -9.54 -23.22
C LYS A 180 -23.27 -8.78 -24.11
N VAL A 181 -22.70 -8.02 -25.04
CA VAL A 181 -23.46 -7.27 -26.06
C VAL A 181 -22.94 -7.61 -27.46
N PRO A 182 -23.80 -7.46 -28.49
CA PRO A 182 -23.39 -7.64 -29.87
C PRO A 182 -22.26 -6.69 -30.28
N HIS A 183 -21.57 -7.06 -31.36
CA HIS A 183 -20.50 -6.24 -31.94
C HIS A 183 -21.01 -4.84 -32.35
N LYS A 184 -20.15 -3.82 -32.22
CA LYS A 184 -20.42 -2.38 -32.48
C LYS A 184 -21.34 -1.66 -31.49
N VAL A 185 -21.93 -2.35 -30.51
CA VAL A 185 -22.67 -1.70 -29.42
C VAL A 185 -21.68 -1.02 -28.48
N LYS A 186 -21.89 0.26 -28.18
CA LYS A 186 -21.00 1.04 -27.30
C LYS A 186 -21.61 1.21 -25.92
N PHE A 187 -20.88 0.86 -24.88
CA PHE A 187 -21.22 1.22 -23.50
C PHE A 187 -21.20 2.73 -23.32
N VAL A 188 -22.24 3.29 -22.68
CA VAL A 188 -22.33 4.74 -22.41
C VAL A 188 -22.23 5.03 -20.92
N LYS A 189 -23.08 4.40 -20.11
CA LYS A 189 -23.10 4.60 -18.66
C LYS A 189 -23.82 3.45 -17.96
N ALA A 190 -23.53 3.26 -16.69
CA ALA A 190 -24.32 2.44 -15.78
C ALA A 190 -24.51 3.14 -14.43
N THR A 191 -25.36 2.58 -13.56
CA THR A 191 -25.46 2.96 -12.13
C THR A 191 -24.09 2.83 -11.47
N LEU A 192 -23.39 1.73 -11.73
CA LEU A 192 -22.00 1.48 -11.34
C LEU A 192 -21.19 1.13 -12.58
N ALA A 193 -20.12 1.88 -12.87
CA ALA A 193 -19.27 1.59 -14.02
C ALA A 193 -18.64 0.18 -13.93
N PRO A 194 -18.48 -0.53 -15.06
CA PRO A 194 -17.83 -1.83 -15.08
C PRO A 194 -16.37 -1.73 -14.66
N ASN A 195 -15.88 -2.77 -13.98
CA ASN A 195 -14.48 -2.88 -13.58
C ASN A 195 -13.57 -3.13 -14.80
N ARG A 196 -14.08 -3.84 -15.81
CA ARG A 196 -13.36 -4.12 -17.07
C ARG A 196 -14.30 -4.08 -18.27
N ILE A 197 -13.79 -3.59 -19.38
CA ILE A 197 -14.45 -3.63 -20.69
C ILE A 197 -13.51 -4.34 -21.64
N GLU A 198 -13.93 -5.49 -22.15
CA GLU A 198 -13.11 -6.39 -22.95
C GLU A 198 -13.73 -6.63 -24.33
N ARG A 199 -12.96 -7.28 -25.20
CA ARG A 199 -13.41 -7.70 -26.54
C ARG A 199 -14.04 -6.55 -27.34
N LEU A 200 -13.32 -5.42 -27.44
CA LEU A 200 -13.78 -4.21 -28.14
C LEU A 200 -15.14 -3.66 -27.65
N GLY A 201 -15.46 -3.84 -26.38
CA GLY A 201 -16.71 -3.37 -25.80
C GLY A 201 -17.85 -4.37 -25.86
N MET A 202 -17.60 -5.61 -26.30
CA MET A 202 -18.62 -6.67 -26.29
C MET A 202 -18.82 -7.31 -24.92
N SER A 203 -17.88 -7.15 -23.98
CA SER A 203 -18.02 -7.71 -22.64
C SER A 203 -17.72 -6.66 -21.57
N GLN A 204 -18.62 -6.52 -20.62
CA GLN A 204 -18.48 -5.66 -19.45
C GLN A 204 -18.52 -6.53 -18.19
N SER A 205 -17.52 -6.41 -17.33
CA SER A 205 -17.39 -7.23 -16.14
C SER A 205 -17.41 -6.39 -14.88
N TRP A 206 -18.16 -6.85 -13.90
CA TRP A 206 -18.17 -6.36 -12.52
C TRP A 206 -17.57 -7.43 -11.61
N ASN A 207 -16.66 -7.02 -10.74
CA ASN A 207 -16.06 -7.89 -9.74
C ASN A 207 -17.06 -8.23 -8.63
N ASN A 208 -17.81 -7.23 -8.18
CA ASN A 208 -18.86 -7.39 -7.19
C ASN A 208 -19.83 -6.19 -7.27
N LEU A 209 -21.10 -6.44 -7.62
CA LEU A 209 -22.13 -5.39 -7.70
C LEU A 209 -22.60 -4.89 -6.34
N VAL A 210 -22.48 -5.73 -5.30
CA VAL A 210 -22.93 -5.44 -3.93
C VAL A 210 -21.76 -5.22 -2.98
N SER A 211 -20.62 -4.73 -3.47
CA SER A 211 -19.40 -4.58 -2.65
C SER A 211 -19.51 -3.53 -1.56
N GLY A 212 -20.40 -2.53 -1.71
CA GLY A 212 -20.33 -1.30 -0.93
C GLY A 212 -19.14 -0.42 -1.31
N VAL A 213 -19.13 0.82 -0.82
CA VAL A 213 -18.14 1.84 -1.20
C VAL A 213 -16.72 1.47 -0.79
N ILE A 214 -16.51 0.98 0.43
CA ILE A 214 -15.17 0.75 0.97
C ILE A 214 -14.48 -0.44 0.28
N PRO A 215 -15.11 -1.63 0.17
CA PRO A 215 -14.55 -2.74 -0.60
C PRO A 215 -14.45 -2.46 -2.11
N TYR A 216 -15.28 -1.56 -2.67
CA TYR A 216 -15.15 -1.12 -4.06
C TYR A 216 -13.85 -0.33 -4.29
N ILE A 217 -13.56 0.67 -3.44
CA ILE A 217 -12.36 1.50 -3.57
C ILE A 217 -11.08 0.69 -3.28
N PHE A 218 -11.11 -0.12 -2.21
CA PHE A 218 -9.94 -0.85 -1.73
C PHE A 218 -9.97 -2.33 -2.14
N HIS A 219 -10.58 -2.64 -3.29
CA HIS A 219 -10.79 -4.02 -3.75
C HIS A 219 -9.53 -4.88 -3.64
N ASN A 220 -8.42 -4.43 -4.23
CA ASN A 220 -7.15 -5.16 -4.22
C ASN A 220 -6.59 -5.40 -2.82
N HIS A 221 -6.81 -4.45 -1.89
CA HIS A 221 -6.30 -4.56 -0.53
C HIS A 221 -7.10 -5.63 0.21
N PHE A 222 -8.43 -5.56 0.19
CA PHE A 222 -9.29 -6.60 0.79
C PHE A 222 -9.03 -7.98 0.17
N ARG A 223 -8.82 -8.02 -1.16
CA ARG A 223 -8.48 -9.24 -1.89
C ARG A 223 -7.24 -9.90 -1.32
N VAL A 224 -6.17 -9.14 -1.05
CA VAL A 224 -4.92 -9.68 -0.51
C VAL A 224 -5.10 -10.32 0.87
N PHE A 225 -5.96 -9.77 1.72
CA PHE A 225 -6.26 -10.34 3.05
C PHE A 225 -7.11 -11.60 2.99
N ASN A 226 -8.00 -11.71 2.01
CA ASN A 226 -9.00 -12.78 1.95
C ASN A 226 -8.57 -13.93 1.03
N GLU A 227 -7.83 -13.66 -0.05
CA GLU A 227 -7.51 -14.64 -1.09
C GLU A 227 -6.10 -15.25 -0.98
N ASN A 228 -5.22 -14.73 -0.11
CA ASN A 228 -3.88 -15.30 0.06
C ASN A 228 -3.84 -16.33 1.19
N TYR A 229 -3.88 -17.61 0.82
CA TYR A 229 -3.80 -18.76 1.72
C TYR A 229 -2.65 -19.70 1.35
N SER A 230 -2.09 -20.38 2.36
CA SER A 230 -1.09 -21.43 2.17
C SER A 230 -1.75 -22.69 1.62
N ARG A 231 -1.22 -23.24 0.53
CA ARG A 231 -1.73 -24.48 -0.08
C ARG A 231 -1.61 -25.70 0.84
N SER A 232 -0.59 -25.73 1.70
CA SER A 232 -0.31 -26.88 2.58
C SER A 232 -1.01 -26.79 3.93
N THR A 233 -1.22 -25.57 4.45
CA THR A 233 -1.71 -25.37 5.82
C THR A 233 -3.07 -24.68 5.91
N GLY A 234 -3.62 -24.17 4.81
CA GLY A 234 -4.89 -23.43 4.79
C GLY A 234 -4.87 -22.07 5.52
N LYS A 235 -3.75 -21.69 6.14
CA LYS A 235 -3.63 -20.43 6.90
C LYS A 235 -3.51 -19.22 5.96
N ARG A 236 -4.12 -18.09 6.37
CA ARG A 236 -3.98 -16.80 5.69
C ARG A 236 -2.54 -16.29 5.77
N LEU A 237 -1.87 -16.24 4.62
CA LEU A 237 -0.45 -15.88 4.54
C LEU A 237 -0.21 -14.45 4.97
N PHE A 238 -1.06 -13.53 4.53
CA PHE A 238 -0.87 -12.10 4.78
C PHE A 238 -0.90 -11.75 6.28
N THR A 239 -1.85 -12.33 7.03
CA THR A 239 -1.92 -12.18 8.50
C THR A 239 -0.68 -12.73 9.18
N THR A 240 -0.20 -13.90 8.74
CA THR A 240 1.05 -14.48 9.26
C THR A 240 2.25 -13.59 8.96
N TRP A 241 2.36 -13.01 7.76
CA TRP A 241 3.45 -12.11 7.41
C TRP A 241 3.44 -10.83 8.25
N ILE A 242 2.27 -10.25 8.51
CA ILE A 242 2.12 -9.09 9.41
C ILE A 242 2.62 -9.44 10.81
N PHE A 243 2.14 -10.56 11.37
CA PHE A 243 2.53 -10.98 12.72
C PHE A 243 4.04 -11.25 12.82
N ASN A 244 4.60 -11.96 11.84
CA ASN A 244 6.04 -12.22 11.79
C ASN A 244 6.85 -10.92 11.74
N SER A 245 6.43 -9.98 10.89
CA SER A 245 7.11 -8.68 10.75
C SER A 245 7.00 -7.86 12.03
N PHE A 246 5.84 -7.84 12.66
CA PHE A 246 5.60 -7.15 13.92
C PHE A 246 6.46 -7.72 15.05
N PHE A 247 6.48 -9.05 15.18
CA PHE A 247 7.29 -9.76 16.17
C PHE A 247 8.79 -9.48 16.01
N ILE A 248 9.31 -9.62 14.78
CA ILE A 248 10.73 -9.32 14.47
C ILE A 248 11.05 -7.85 14.76
N SER A 249 10.16 -6.93 14.41
CA SER A 249 10.36 -5.49 14.63
C SER A 249 10.48 -5.16 16.12
N ILE A 250 9.61 -5.71 16.98
CA ILE A 250 9.68 -5.48 18.43
C ILE A 250 11.01 -5.98 19.00
N ILE A 251 11.41 -7.20 18.67
CA ILE A 251 12.67 -7.78 19.16
C ILE A 251 13.86 -6.94 18.70
N THR A 252 13.86 -6.51 17.44
CA THR A 252 14.91 -5.67 16.87
C THR A 252 14.99 -4.32 17.58
N VAL A 253 13.86 -3.68 17.89
CA VAL A 253 13.81 -2.41 18.63
C VAL A 253 14.40 -2.58 20.03
N ILE A 254 13.97 -3.60 20.78
CA ILE A 254 14.46 -3.85 22.15
C ILE A 254 15.97 -4.07 22.13
N THR A 255 16.44 -4.99 21.28
CA THR A 255 17.87 -5.33 21.19
C THR A 255 18.71 -4.14 20.72
N THR A 256 18.28 -3.43 19.68
CA THR A 256 18.97 -2.22 19.20
C THR A 256 19.06 -1.18 20.31
N LEU A 257 17.96 -0.90 21.03
CA LEU A 257 17.97 0.14 22.07
C LEU A 257 18.91 -0.24 23.22
N THR A 258 18.87 -1.49 23.68
CA THR A 258 19.75 -1.97 24.76
C THR A 258 21.23 -1.86 24.36
N PHE A 259 21.63 -2.47 23.25
CA PHE A 259 23.03 -2.53 22.87
C PHE A 259 23.57 -1.20 22.32
N ALA A 260 22.79 -0.47 21.51
CA ALA A 260 23.23 0.79 20.95
C ALA A 260 23.35 1.89 22.02
N SER A 261 22.46 1.91 23.02
CA SER A 261 22.59 2.85 24.14
C SER A 261 23.82 2.54 24.99
N MET A 262 24.08 1.27 25.31
CA MET A 262 25.27 0.85 26.06
C MET A 262 26.57 1.20 25.30
N ALA A 263 26.65 0.83 24.02
CA ALA A 263 27.83 1.11 23.18
C ALA A 263 28.02 2.62 22.96
N GLY A 264 26.93 3.34 22.65
CA GLY A 264 26.94 4.79 22.48
C GLY A 264 27.37 5.52 23.76
N TYR A 265 26.88 5.10 24.92
CA TYR A 265 27.28 5.66 26.21
C TYR A 265 28.75 5.39 26.52
N ALA A 266 29.22 4.15 26.31
CA ALA A 266 30.63 3.80 26.48
C ALA A 266 31.54 4.67 25.59
N LEU A 267 31.19 4.81 24.31
CA LEU A 267 31.91 5.65 23.35
C LEU A 267 31.74 7.15 23.57
N ALA A 268 30.73 7.62 24.29
CA ALA A 268 30.58 9.04 24.60
C ALA A 268 31.28 9.41 25.92
N ARG A 269 31.09 8.61 26.97
CA ARG A 269 31.41 8.99 28.36
C ARG A 269 32.63 8.30 28.94
N LEU A 270 32.85 7.03 28.62
CA LEU A 270 33.97 6.28 29.17
C LEU A 270 35.29 6.68 28.49
N LYS A 271 36.38 6.60 29.25
CA LYS A 271 37.76 6.77 28.78
C LYS A 271 38.42 5.38 28.84
N PHE A 272 38.69 4.79 27.69
CA PHE A 272 39.36 3.50 27.59
C PHE A 272 40.25 3.48 26.34
N PHE A 273 41.28 2.62 26.36
CA PHE A 273 42.23 2.48 25.27
C PHE A 273 41.55 1.90 24.02
N GLY A 274 41.80 2.50 22.84
CA GLY A 274 41.20 2.03 21.57
C GLY A 274 39.85 2.64 21.19
N LYS A 275 39.27 3.50 22.04
CA LYS A 275 37.97 4.17 21.82
C LYS A 275 37.82 4.83 20.45
N SER A 276 38.82 5.62 20.03
CA SER A 276 38.79 6.33 18.73
C SER A 276 38.84 5.36 17.56
N TYR A 277 39.63 4.29 17.66
CA TYR A 277 39.72 3.26 16.62
C TYR A 277 38.39 2.51 16.45
N LEU A 278 37.77 2.09 17.56
CA LEU A 278 36.44 1.46 17.51
C LEU A 278 35.40 2.39 16.87
N PHE A 279 35.44 3.68 17.19
CA PHE A 279 34.51 4.63 16.60
C PHE A 279 34.74 4.82 15.10
N VAL A 280 35.98 4.92 14.64
CA VAL A 280 36.31 4.98 13.20
C VAL A 280 35.87 3.71 12.48
N PHE A 281 36.04 2.54 13.09
CA PHE A 281 35.58 1.27 12.54
C PHE A 281 34.05 1.24 12.38
N ILE A 282 33.31 1.73 13.37
CA ILE A 282 31.85 1.88 13.28
C ILE A 282 31.48 2.78 12.10
N LEU A 283 32.13 3.95 11.95
CA LEU A 283 31.90 4.85 10.81
C LEU A 283 32.19 4.16 9.47
N PHE A 284 33.30 3.43 9.36
CA PHE A 284 33.67 2.70 8.15
C PHE A 284 32.62 1.65 7.77
N SER A 285 32.10 0.90 8.73
CA SER A 285 31.06 -0.10 8.45
C SER A 285 29.75 0.51 7.93
N MET A 286 29.41 1.74 8.33
CA MET A 286 28.25 2.48 7.80
C MET A 286 28.44 2.93 6.35
N MET A 287 29.68 3.01 5.85
CA MET A 287 29.98 3.38 4.47
C MET A 287 29.74 2.22 3.50
N ILE A 288 29.64 0.99 4.00
CA ILE A 288 29.39 -0.19 3.17
C ILE A 288 27.90 -0.25 2.81
N PRO A 289 27.53 -0.21 1.52
CA PRO A 289 26.13 -0.33 1.10
C PRO A 289 25.59 -1.73 1.43
N GLY A 290 24.39 -1.78 2.00
CA GLY A 290 23.75 -3.03 2.43
C GLY A 290 23.53 -4.04 1.28
N GLN A 291 23.45 -3.57 0.04
CA GLN A 291 23.33 -4.42 -1.14
C GLN A 291 24.59 -5.28 -1.35
N VAL A 292 25.77 -4.77 -1.04
CA VAL A 292 27.04 -5.50 -1.20
C VAL A 292 27.22 -6.54 -0.09
N THR A 293 26.68 -6.27 1.10
CA THR A 293 26.75 -7.22 2.22
C THR A 293 25.74 -8.36 2.14
N PHE A 294 24.80 -8.32 1.19
CA PHE A 294 23.73 -9.33 1.07
C PHE A 294 24.27 -10.75 0.92
N ILE A 295 25.23 -10.97 0.00
CA ILE A 295 25.85 -12.28 -0.24
C ILE A 295 26.62 -12.73 1.01
N SER A 296 27.37 -11.81 1.63
CA SER A 296 28.13 -12.10 2.85
C SER A 296 27.22 -12.52 4.00
N ASN A 297 26.12 -11.79 4.22
CA ASN A 297 25.14 -12.10 5.26
C ASN A 297 24.46 -13.45 5.00
N TYR A 298 24.13 -13.77 3.75
CA TYR A 298 23.60 -15.09 3.39
C TYR A 298 24.56 -16.22 3.75
N LEU A 299 25.85 -16.08 3.41
CA LEU A 299 26.87 -17.09 3.75
C LEU A 299 27.03 -17.25 5.26
N VAL A 300 27.04 -16.15 6.02
CA VAL A 300 27.10 -16.18 7.49
C VAL A 300 25.89 -16.87 8.10
N LEU A 301 24.69 -16.68 7.57
CA LEU A 301 23.49 -17.37 8.07
C LEU A 301 23.43 -18.85 7.66
N ARG A 302 23.97 -19.19 6.48
CA ARG A 302 24.02 -20.57 5.99
C ARG A 302 25.06 -21.41 6.74
N ASP A 303 26.27 -20.88 6.87
CA ASP A 303 27.45 -21.64 7.33
C ASP A 303 27.87 -21.27 8.77
N GLY A 304 27.38 -20.15 9.31
CA GLY A 304 27.82 -19.57 10.58
C GLY A 304 28.90 -18.50 10.40
N ILE A 305 29.18 -17.75 11.48
CA ILE A 305 30.29 -16.78 11.51
C ILE A 305 31.59 -17.54 11.24
N PHE A 306 32.25 -17.28 10.11
CA PHE A 306 33.43 -18.01 9.61
C PHE A 306 33.25 -19.54 9.47
N GLY A 307 32.03 -20.05 9.31
CA GLY A 307 31.78 -21.50 9.23
C GLY A 307 31.76 -22.21 10.60
N LEU A 308 31.91 -21.48 11.70
CA LEU A 308 32.03 -22.05 13.04
C LEU A 308 30.75 -22.79 13.47
N THR A 309 29.57 -22.28 13.12
CA THR A 309 28.30 -22.93 13.47
C THR A 309 28.20 -24.33 12.87
N LYS A 310 28.67 -24.53 11.63
CA LYS A 310 28.74 -25.84 10.98
C LYS A 310 29.80 -26.75 11.62
N LEU A 311 30.90 -26.18 12.09
CA LEU A 311 31.98 -26.91 12.77
C LEU A 311 31.54 -27.49 14.12
N TYR A 312 30.67 -26.78 14.86
CA TYR A 312 30.10 -27.25 16.14
C TYR A 312 28.79 -28.05 15.98
N GLY A 313 28.46 -28.51 14.77
CA GLY A 313 27.27 -29.33 14.51
C GLY A 313 25.94 -28.55 14.52
N GLY A 314 25.98 -27.21 14.52
CA GLY A 314 24.80 -26.36 14.40
C GLY A 314 24.21 -26.40 12.98
N GLY A 315 22.88 -26.38 12.89
CA GLY A 315 22.15 -26.29 11.63
C GLY A 315 22.23 -24.89 10.99
N SER A 316 21.76 -24.80 9.75
CA SER A 316 21.62 -23.52 9.04
C SER A 316 20.60 -22.60 9.72
N LEU A 317 20.94 -21.32 9.87
CA LEU A 317 20.02 -20.29 10.38
C LEU A 317 19.10 -19.73 9.27
N LEU A 318 19.25 -20.20 8.02
CA LEU A 318 18.38 -19.81 6.91
C LEU A 318 16.92 -20.17 7.21
N ASN A 319 16.01 -19.29 6.80
CA ASN A 319 14.56 -19.44 7.00
C ASN A 319 14.11 -19.58 8.48
N THR A 320 14.91 -19.07 9.42
CA THR A 320 14.55 -19.03 10.84
C THR A 320 14.41 -17.60 11.37
N PHE A 321 13.56 -17.42 12.39
CA PHE A 321 13.47 -16.14 13.11
C PHE A 321 14.80 -15.75 13.74
N THR A 322 15.53 -16.72 14.30
CA THR A 322 16.83 -16.49 14.93
C THR A 322 17.84 -15.92 13.94
N GLY A 323 17.91 -16.45 12.72
CA GLY A 323 18.80 -15.92 11.68
C GLY A 323 18.48 -14.47 11.32
N LEU A 324 17.19 -14.16 11.13
CA LEU A 324 16.74 -12.80 10.85
C LEU A 324 17.10 -11.84 12.01
N ILE A 325 16.78 -12.22 13.25
CA ILE A 325 17.07 -11.41 14.43
C ILE A 325 18.58 -11.18 14.57
N VAL A 326 19.39 -12.25 14.57
CA VAL A 326 20.85 -12.18 14.77
C VAL A 326 21.52 -11.29 13.73
N SER A 327 21.12 -11.41 12.46
CA SER A 327 21.66 -10.58 11.37
C SER A 327 21.26 -9.10 11.47
N GLY A 328 20.17 -8.79 12.18
CA GLY A 328 19.61 -7.44 12.31
C GLY A 328 19.76 -6.79 13.70
N LEU A 329 20.45 -7.43 14.66
CA LEU A 329 20.44 -7.04 16.08
C LEU A 329 20.79 -5.57 16.34
N VAL A 330 21.93 -5.09 15.83
CA VAL A 330 22.42 -3.73 16.08
C VAL A 330 23.17 -3.21 14.87
N GLY A 331 22.66 -2.15 14.27
CA GLY A 331 23.35 -1.42 13.21
C GLY A 331 24.35 -0.39 13.76
N ALA A 332 25.45 -0.20 13.05
CA ALA A 332 26.45 0.83 13.34
C ALA A 332 25.85 2.24 13.43
N SER A 333 24.85 2.54 12.58
CA SER A 333 24.11 3.82 12.58
C SER A 333 23.42 4.10 13.92
N ALA A 334 22.83 3.08 14.57
CA ALA A 334 22.16 3.25 15.86
C ALA A 334 23.17 3.61 16.96
N ILE A 335 24.33 2.95 16.98
CA ILE A 335 25.42 3.25 17.93
C ILE A 335 25.94 4.67 17.72
N PHE A 336 26.14 5.07 16.47
CA PHE A 336 26.57 6.42 16.12
C PHE A 336 25.58 7.47 16.63
N ILE A 337 24.28 7.31 16.35
CA ILE A 337 23.23 8.23 16.82
C ILE A 337 23.23 8.32 18.35
N MET A 338 23.28 7.18 19.05
CA MET A 338 23.31 7.15 20.52
C MET A 338 24.55 7.85 21.08
N LYS A 339 25.73 7.64 20.49
CA LYS A 339 26.95 8.37 20.87
C LYS A 339 26.79 9.87 20.69
N GLN A 340 26.32 10.32 19.52
CA GLN A 340 26.10 11.75 19.23
C GLN A 340 25.12 12.37 20.23
N PHE A 341 24.04 11.67 20.55
CA PHE A 341 23.09 12.07 21.58
C PHE A 341 23.76 12.25 22.95
N PHE A 342 24.52 11.27 23.43
CA PHE A 342 25.20 11.37 24.72
C PHE A 342 26.32 12.43 24.74
N GLU A 343 27.03 12.65 23.63
CA GLU A 343 28.05 13.72 23.52
C GLU A 343 27.43 15.12 23.59
N GLY A 344 26.22 15.30 23.05
CA GLY A 344 25.49 16.57 23.07
C GLY A 344 25.14 17.10 24.47
N TYR A 345 25.09 16.25 25.50
CA TYR A 345 24.85 16.70 26.87
C TYR A 345 26.13 17.26 27.52
N PRO A 346 26.11 18.49 28.07
CA PRO A 346 27.27 19.08 28.74
C PRO A 346 27.68 18.24 29.96
N LYS A 347 28.99 18.01 30.09
CA LYS A 347 29.60 17.20 31.16
C LYS A 347 29.51 17.82 32.57
N LYS A 348 28.92 19.02 32.69
CA LYS A 348 28.95 19.89 33.87
C LYS A 348 27.79 19.60 34.83
N TRP A 349 27.90 18.51 35.58
CA TRP A 349 27.26 18.39 36.91
C TRP A 349 28.26 17.91 37.98
N LYS A 350 29.46 17.48 37.58
CA LYS A 350 30.45 16.95 38.52
C LYS A 350 31.29 18.03 39.23
N ASN A 351 31.30 19.27 38.72
CA ASN A 351 32.09 20.39 39.26
C ASN A 351 31.25 21.68 39.38
N GLN A 352 30.12 21.65 40.08
CA GLN A 352 29.59 22.86 40.72
C GLN A 352 30.18 22.91 42.14
N PRO A 353 31.13 23.80 42.46
CA PRO A 353 31.52 24.05 43.84
C PRO A 353 30.34 24.75 44.52
N GLY A 354 29.56 24.02 45.33
CA GLY A 354 28.48 24.63 46.11
C GLY A 354 27.35 23.73 46.63
N LEU A 355 27.31 22.42 46.35
CA LEU A 355 26.20 21.55 46.80
C LEU A 355 26.61 20.31 47.62
N MET A 356 27.80 20.29 48.21
CA MET A 356 28.20 19.26 49.17
C MET A 356 29.14 19.87 50.22
N GLU A 357 28.62 20.62 51.18
CA GLU A 357 29.25 20.61 52.51
C GLU A 357 28.73 19.36 53.24
N PRO A 358 29.61 18.42 53.64
CA PRO A 358 29.20 17.37 54.55
C PRO A 358 28.96 18.01 55.92
N VAL A 359 27.69 18.05 56.34
CA VAL A 359 27.34 18.30 57.75
C VAL A 359 27.88 17.13 58.56
N LEU A 360 29.16 17.22 58.93
CA LEU A 360 29.76 16.42 59.97
C LEU A 360 29.22 16.95 61.30
N ILE A 361 28.21 16.26 61.82
CA ILE A 361 27.79 16.34 63.22
C ILE A 361 29.02 15.96 64.06
N LYS A 362 29.70 16.95 64.65
CA LYS A 362 30.61 16.73 65.77
C LYS A 362 29.77 16.70 67.04
N PHE A 363 29.74 15.55 67.69
CA PHE A 363 29.37 15.43 69.10
C PHE A 363 30.45 16.10 69.95
N SER A 364 30.04 17.04 70.80
CA SER A 364 30.67 17.36 72.09
C SER A 364 29.56 17.54 73.11
#